data_AF-A0A1V3L811-F1
#
_entry.id   AF-A0A1V3L811-F1
#
_cell.length_a   1.000
_cell.length_b   1.000
_cell.length_c   1.000
_cell.angle_alpha   90.00
_cell.angle_beta   90.00
_cell.angle_gamma   90.00
#
_symmetry.space_group_name_H-M   'P 1'
#
loop_
_entity.id
_entity.type
_entity.pdbx_description
1 polymer ?
#
loop_
_entity_poly.entity_id
_entity_poly.type
_entity_poly.pdbx_seq_one_letter_code
_entity_poly.pdbx_strand_id
1 'polypeptide(L)'
;MILYRGRKGVVTLNILIFLSGLLVVILLFDDSTLSFFRAQQMQRKNYVERTLALQKMTSQEKQNACLSLSLDNSDRVRQVSINMEDAEDAIQYSIWCQRTAIFKKSPTKGDNQGLLANFIHLENLDEFRPHFSTPPYPLVTNKTPQLYWFQGKQTEWEVNGIVQGILVAEGDLILRGKGRVSGAVITGGKLLLEGVTVAYGKKIIEPLVQQYSKWQLAEKSWSDFKAPSE
;
A
#
# COMPACT_ATOMS: atom_id res chain seq x y z
N MET A 1 -56.28 -18.85 70.83
CA MET A 1 -56.05 -19.66 69.61
C MET A 1 -55.23 -18.91 68.55
N ILE A 2 -54.16 -18.18 68.93
CA ILE A 2 -53.34 -17.37 68.01
C ILE A 2 -51.87 -17.84 67.98
N LEU A 3 -51.38 -18.45 69.07
CA LEU A 3 -49.98 -18.93 69.16
C LEU A 3 -49.64 -20.12 68.24
N TYR A 4 -50.62 -20.96 67.87
CA TYR A 4 -50.36 -22.16 67.06
C TYR A 4 -50.21 -21.84 65.56
N ARG A 5 -50.73 -20.69 65.10
CA ARG A 5 -50.74 -20.28 63.68
C ARG A 5 -49.40 -19.65 63.26
N GLY A 6 -48.77 -18.86 64.14
CA GLY A 6 -47.44 -18.28 63.91
C GLY A 6 -46.33 -19.32 63.85
N ARG A 7 -46.41 -20.40 64.65
CA ARG A 7 -45.43 -21.49 64.66
C ARG A 7 -45.37 -22.24 63.32
N LYS A 8 -46.51 -22.45 62.65
CA LYS A 8 -46.58 -23.05 61.31
C LYS A 8 -45.97 -22.12 60.25
N GLY A 9 -46.25 -20.82 60.32
CA GLY A 9 -45.68 -19.83 59.41
C GLY A 9 -44.16 -19.69 59.51
N VAL A 10 -43.61 -19.74 60.74
CA VAL A 10 -42.16 -19.71 60.97
C VAL A 10 -41.48 -21.00 60.48
N VAL A 11 -42.11 -22.17 60.64
CA VAL A 11 -41.59 -23.43 60.11
C VAL A 11 -41.57 -23.43 58.58
N THR A 12 -42.63 -22.95 57.92
CA THR A 12 -42.64 -22.82 56.46
C THR A 12 -41.61 -21.82 55.94
N LEU A 13 -41.39 -20.71 56.66
CA LEU A 13 -40.37 -19.72 56.31
C LEU A 13 -38.96 -20.30 56.41
N ASN A 14 -38.65 -21.00 57.50
CA ASN A 14 -37.34 -21.62 57.71
C ASN A 14 -37.05 -22.71 56.66
N ILE A 15 -38.05 -23.52 56.31
CA ILE A 15 -37.93 -24.51 55.23
C ILE A 15 -37.69 -23.80 53.90
N LEU A 16 -38.39 -22.71 53.60
CA LEU A 16 -38.21 -21.96 52.36
C LEU A 16 -36.80 -21.34 52.26
N ILE A 17 -36.30 -20.75 53.36
CA ILE A 17 -34.95 -20.21 53.46
C ILE A 17 -33.93 -21.33 53.25
N PHE A 18 -34.10 -22.46 53.92
CA PHE A 18 -33.21 -23.62 53.75
C PHE A 18 -33.22 -24.15 52.31
N LEU A 19 -34.40 -24.30 51.70
CA LEU A 19 -34.53 -24.74 50.31
C LEU A 19 -33.89 -23.75 49.33
N SER A 20 -34.07 -22.44 49.56
CA SER A 20 -33.44 -21.40 48.73
C SER A 20 -31.91 -21.43 48.87
N GLY A 21 -31.40 -21.64 50.08
CA GLY A 21 -29.96 -21.78 50.33
C GLY A 21 -29.40 -23.02 49.65
N LEU A 22 -30.10 -24.15 49.75
CA LEU A 22 -29.72 -25.41 49.09
C LEU A 22 -29.71 -25.26 47.56
N LEU A 23 -30.69 -24.58 46.98
CA LEU A 23 -30.74 -24.28 45.54
C LEU A 23 -29.56 -23.43 45.08
N VAL A 24 -29.20 -22.38 45.83
CA VAL A 24 -28.02 -21.55 45.53
C VAL A 24 -26.74 -22.38 45.59
N VAL A 25 -26.62 -23.27 46.57
CA VAL A 25 -25.48 -24.18 46.69
C VAL A 25 -25.41 -25.13 45.49
N ILE A 26 -26.52 -25.73 45.07
CA ILE A 26 -26.58 -26.60 43.88
C ILE A 26 -26.19 -25.83 42.61
N LEU A 27 -26.65 -24.59 42.45
CA LEU A 27 -26.27 -23.73 41.32
C LEU A 27 -24.78 -23.34 41.34
N LEU A 28 -24.17 -23.20 42.52
CA LEU A 28 -22.73 -22.96 42.65
C LEU A 28 -21.88 -24.21 42.33
N PHE A 29 -22.45 -25.41 42.48
CA PHE A 29 -21.83 -26.68 42.14
C PHE A 29 -22.22 -27.20 40.75
N ASP A 30 -22.93 -26.41 39.95
CA ASP A 30 -23.16 -26.70 38.54
C ASP A 30 -21.85 -26.46 37.76
N ASP A 31 -20.94 -27.42 37.88
CA ASP A 31 -19.62 -27.42 37.28
C ASP A 31 -19.71 -27.33 35.74
N SER A 32 -20.84 -27.76 35.15
CA SER A 32 -21.07 -27.68 33.71
C SER A 32 -21.20 -26.23 33.21
N THR A 33 -21.93 -25.38 33.93
CA THR A 33 -22.08 -23.96 33.57
C THR A 33 -20.82 -23.17 33.91
N LEU A 34 -20.21 -23.40 35.07
CA LEU A 34 -18.96 -22.75 35.45
C LEU A 34 -17.79 -23.14 34.53
N SER A 35 -17.66 -24.41 34.16
CA SER A 35 -16.63 -24.86 33.20
C SER A 35 -16.87 -24.27 31.80
N PHE A 36 -18.12 -24.18 31.34
CA PHE A 36 -18.46 -23.51 30.10
C PHE A 36 -18.04 -22.03 30.09
N PHE A 37 -18.38 -21.27 31.14
CA PHE A 37 -17.97 -19.86 31.24
C PHE A 37 -16.46 -19.70 31.32
N ARG A 38 -15.75 -20.55 32.06
CA ARG A 38 -14.28 -20.55 32.11
C ARG A 38 -13.67 -20.84 30.74
N ALA A 39 -14.19 -21.84 30.02
CA ALA A 39 -13.76 -22.16 28.67
C ALA A 39 -13.99 -20.97 27.73
N GLN A 40 -15.16 -20.32 27.79
CA GLN A 40 -15.46 -19.14 26.98
C GLN A 40 -14.52 -17.96 27.27
N GLN A 41 -14.22 -17.69 28.55
CA GLN A 41 -13.26 -16.65 28.93
C GLN A 41 -11.85 -16.97 28.46
N MET A 42 -11.43 -18.24 28.53
CA MET A 42 -10.13 -18.67 28.02
C MET A 42 -10.04 -18.49 26.50
N GLN A 43 -11.09 -18.82 25.75
CA GLN A 43 -11.12 -18.58 24.30
C GLN A 43 -11.01 -17.10 23.95
N ARG A 44 -11.73 -16.23 24.68
CA ARG A 44 -11.62 -14.76 24.51
C ARG A 44 -10.22 -14.26 24.81
N LYS A 45 -9.61 -14.73 25.90
CA LYS A 45 -8.24 -14.38 26.26
C LYS A 45 -7.26 -14.77 25.15
N ASN A 46 -7.33 -16.02 24.68
CA ASN A 46 -6.48 -16.52 23.60
C ASN A 46 -6.66 -15.70 22.31
N TYR A 47 -7.90 -15.37 21.96
CA TYR A 47 -8.20 -14.53 20.79
C TYR A 47 -7.56 -13.14 20.92
N VAL A 48 -7.71 -12.46 22.06
CA VAL A 48 -7.13 -11.13 22.29
C VAL A 48 -5.61 -11.16 22.25
N GLU A 49 -4.97 -12.17 22.86
CA GLU A 49 -3.52 -12.32 22.87
C GLU A 49 -2.96 -12.51 21.46
N ARG A 50 -3.60 -13.38 20.66
CA ARG A 50 -3.22 -13.60 19.25
C ARG A 50 -3.44 -12.34 18.40
N THR A 51 -4.59 -11.68 18.56
CA THR A 51 -4.92 -10.46 17.81
C THR A 51 -3.93 -9.32 18.11
N LEU A 52 -3.53 -9.17 19.38
CA LEU A 52 -2.57 -8.15 19.79
C LEU A 52 -1.17 -8.40 19.20
N ALA A 53 -0.72 -9.65 19.20
CA ALA A 53 0.57 -9.99 18.59
C ALA A 53 0.53 -9.78 17.06
N LEU A 54 -0.58 -10.12 16.39
CA LEU A 54 -0.75 -9.89 14.96
C LEU A 54 -0.77 -8.40 14.60
N GLN A 55 -1.42 -7.59 15.44
CA GLN A 55 -1.43 -6.13 15.30
C GLN A 55 -0.03 -5.54 15.42
N LYS A 56 0.79 -6.04 16.36
CA LYS A 56 2.19 -5.60 16.52
C LYS A 56 3.02 -5.95 15.28
N MET A 57 2.95 -7.19 14.81
CA MET A 57 3.65 -7.63 13.60
C MET A 57 3.22 -6.81 12.38
N THR A 58 1.92 -6.65 12.17
CA THR A 58 1.36 -5.82 11.09
C THR A 58 1.86 -4.38 11.17
N SER A 59 1.91 -3.79 12.36
CA SER A 59 2.40 -2.42 12.52
C SER A 59 3.88 -2.27 12.15
N GLN A 60 4.70 -3.31 12.37
CA GLN A 60 6.11 -3.33 12.05
C GLN A 60 6.36 -3.62 10.56
N GLU A 61 5.59 -4.53 9.98
CA GLU A 61 5.84 -5.05 8.63
C GLU A 61 5.09 -4.29 7.53
N LYS A 62 3.99 -3.59 7.84
CA LYS A 62 3.08 -3.01 6.83
C LYS A 62 3.76 -2.21 5.73
N GLN A 63 4.80 -1.45 6.08
CA GLN A 63 5.49 -0.60 5.12
C GLN A 63 6.42 -1.42 4.23
N ASN A 64 7.20 -2.32 4.83
CA ASN A 64 8.09 -3.22 4.10
C ASN A 64 7.33 -4.21 3.22
N ALA A 65 6.16 -4.66 3.68
CA ALA A 65 5.27 -5.57 2.96
C ALA A 65 4.78 -4.97 1.63
N CYS A 66 4.51 -3.66 1.58
CA CYS A 66 4.20 -3.01 0.31
C CYS A 66 5.45 -2.78 -0.54
N LEU A 67 6.58 -2.37 0.06
CA LEU A 67 7.81 -2.07 -0.67
C LEU A 67 8.44 -3.30 -1.36
N SER A 68 8.18 -4.51 -0.85
CA SER A 68 8.68 -5.76 -1.43
C SER A 68 7.86 -6.28 -2.63
N LEU A 69 6.73 -5.63 -2.94
CA LEU A 69 5.90 -6.02 -4.08
C LEU A 69 6.61 -5.73 -5.41
N SER A 70 6.54 -6.70 -6.33
CA SER A 70 7.09 -6.54 -7.69
C SER A 70 6.35 -5.43 -8.46
N LEU A 71 7.10 -4.73 -9.31
CA LEU A 71 6.62 -3.70 -10.23
C LEU A 71 6.30 -4.23 -11.63
N ASP A 72 6.46 -5.54 -11.85
CA ASP A 72 6.35 -6.18 -13.17
C ASP A 72 4.91 -6.37 -13.65
N ASN A 73 3.94 -6.30 -12.73
CA ASN A 73 2.52 -6.36 -13.06
C ASN A 73 1.97 -4.97 -13.44
N SER A 74 0.72 -4.91 -13.91
CA SER A 74 0.00 -3.66 -14.19
C SER A 74 -0.96 -3.24 -13.07
N ASP A 75 -0.90 -3.93 -11.93
CA ASP A 75 -1.84 -3.74 -10.84
C ASP A 75 -1.65 -2.36 -10.21
N ARG A 76 -2.76 -1.73 -9.86
CA ARG A 76 -2.78 -0.42 -9.16
C ARG A 76 -2.95 -0.57 -7.67
N VAL A 77 -3.59 -1.65 -7.24
CA VAL A 77 -3.91 -1.93 -5.85
C VAL A 77 -3.71 -3.42 -5.63
N ARG A 78 -3.15 -3.80 -4.49
CA ARG A 78 -2.92 -5.20 -4.13
C ARG A 78 -3.14 -5.41 -2.64
N GLN A 79 -3.88 -6.46 -2.30
CA GLN A 79 -4.00 -6.89 -0.92
C GLN A 79 -2.80 -7.75 -0.55
N VAL A 80 -2.16 -7.43 0.58
CA VAL A 80 -1.10 -8.23 1.18
C VAL A 80 -1.60 -8.71 2.53
N SER A 81 -1.32 -9.97 2.85
CA SER A 81 -1.79 -10.60 4.07
C SER A 81 -0.62 -10.98 4.95
N ILE A 82 -0.78 -10.69 6.23
CA ILE A 82 0.16 -10.95 7.30
C ILE A 82 -0.54 -11.95 8.23
N ASN A 83 0.09 -13.11 8.37
CA ASN A 83 -0.43 -14.24 9.13
C ASN A 83 0.55 -14.58 10.25
N MET A 84 0.03 -15.14 11.34
CA MET A 84 0.88 -15.87 12.27
C MET A 84 1.27 -17.22 11.66
N GLU A 85 2.55 -17.57 11.74
CA GLU A 85 3.01 -18.94 11.49
C GLU A 85 2.33 -19.90 12.49
N ASP A 86 2.00 -21.11 12.05
CA ASP A 86 1.48 -22.23 12.87
C ASP A 86 0.02 -22.19 13.36
N ALA A 87 -0.93 -21.58 12.63
CA ALA A 87 -2.36 -21.78 12.94
C ALA A 87 -3.23 -22.00 11.68
N GLU A 88 -3.83 -23.19 11.56
CA GLU A 88 -4.78 -23.53 10.48
C GLU A 88 -6.05 -22.67 10.52
N ASP A 89 -6.44 -22.18 11.71
CA ASP A 89 -7.54 -21.22 11.94
C ASP A 89 -7.03 -19.79 12.26
N ALA A 90 -5.87 -19.41 11.73
CA ALA A 90 -5.22 -18.14 12.07
C ALA A 90 -6.09 -16.92 11.70
N ILE A 91 -6.19 -15.99 12.64
CA ILE A 91 -6.62 -14.63 12.36
C ILE A 91 -5.62 -14.05 11.37
N GLN A 92 -6.12 -13.51 10.26
CA GLN A 92 -5.32 -12.93 9.18
C GLN A 92 -5.55 -11.43 9.13
N TYR A 93 -4.47 -10.65 9.12
CA TYR A 93 -4.54 -9.21 8.91
C TYR A 93 -4.11 -8.93 7.49
N SER A 94 -4.93 -8.17 6.79
CA SER A 94 -4.66 -7.75 5.44
C SER A 94 -4.52 -6.24 5.37
N ILE A 95 -3.63 -5.82 4.49
CA ILE A 95 -3.40 -4.42 4.17
C ILE A 95 -3.52 -4.24 2.66
N TRP A 96 -4.08 -3.11 2.26
CA TRP A 96 -4.06 -2.67 0.87
C TRP A 96 -2.81 -1.83 0.60
N CYS A 97 -2.05 -2.28 -0.39
CA CYS A 97 -0.97 -1.51 -0.99
C CYS A 97 -1.49 -0.88 -2.28
N GLN A 98 -1.17 0.39 -2.50
CA GLN A 98 -1.46 1.11 -3.74
C GLN A 98 -0.17 1.45 -4.47
N ARG A 99 -0.20 1.37 -5.79
CA ARG A 99 0.92 1.74 -6.64
C ARG A 99 0.81 3.21 -7.02
N THR A 100 1.87 3.95 -6.72
CA THR A 100 2.00 5.37 -7.07
C THR A 100 3.11 5.50 -8.11
N ALA A 101 2.91 6.35 -9.10
CA ALA A 101 3.83 6.51 -10.22
C ALA A 101 3.90 7.98 -10.65
N ILE A 102 5.03 8.37 -11.23
CA ILE A 102 5.15 9.69 -11.88
C ILE A 102 4.46 9.70 -13.24
N PHE A 103 4.45 8.57 -13.96
CA PHE A 103 3.86 8.46 -15.29
C PHE A 103 2.41 8.02 -15.22
N LYS A 104 1.51 8.78 -15.85
CA LYS A 104 0.10 8.43 -16.09
C LYS A 104 -0.04 7.30 -17.10
N LYS A 105 0.83 7.32 -18.12
CA LYS A 105 0.89 6.35 -19.21
C LYS A 105 2.29 6.35 -19.82
N SER A 106 2.64 5.26 -20.48
CA SER A 106 3.90 5.15 -21.21
C SER A 106 3.83 5.94 -22.53
N PRO A 107 4.86 6.73 -22.89
CA PRO A 107 5.00 7.32 -24.21
C PRO A 107 4.96 6.25 -25.31
N THR A 108 4.24 6.55 -26.39
CA THR A 108 4.14 5.68 -27.58
C THR A 108 4.82 6.27 -28.81
N LYS A 109 5.36 7.49 -28.69
CA LYS A 109 6.07 8.23 -29.72
C LYS A 109 7.33 8.87 -29.13
N GLY A 110 8.30 9.16 -29.98
CA GLY A 110 9.54 9.81 -29.58
C GLY A 110 9.34 11.28 -29.19
N ASP A 111 8.55 12.02 -29.97
CA ASP A 111 8.22 13.42 -29.72
C ASP A 111 6.80 13.54 -29.13
N ASN A 112 6.71 14.10 -27.92
CA ASN A 112 5.46 14.34 -27.20
C ASN A 112 5.36 15.81 -26.76
N GLN A 113 5.54 16.72 -27.72
CA GLN A 113 5.48 18.16 -27.50
C GLN A 113 4.16 18.64 -26.86
N GLY A 114 4.25 19.43 -25.80
CA GLY A 114 3.10 20.08 -25.15
C GLY A 114 2.18 19.12 -24.38
N LEU A 115 2.61 17.88 -24.15
CA LEU A 115 1.80 16.81 -23.56
C LEU A 115 2.23 16.45 -22.13
N LEU A 116 3.03 17.27 -21.45
CA LEU A 116 3.52 17.00 -20.08
C LEU A 116 2.40 16.56 -19.12
N ALA A 117 1.32 17.33 -19.00
CA ALA A 117 0.22 17.02 -18.09
C ALA A 117 -0.54 15.73 -18.44
N ASN A 118 -0.45 15.27 -19.69
CA ASN A 118 -1.08 14.03 -20.16
C ASN A 118 -0.25 12.78 -19.81
N PHE A 119 1.07 12.95 -19.62
CA PHE A 119 1.98 11.86 -19.32
C PHE A 119 2.41 11.82 -17.86
N ILE A 120 2.40 12.96 -17.16
CA ILE A 120 2.96 13.09 -15.81
C ILE A 120 1.87 13.42 -14.77
N HIS A 121 1.90 12.70 -13.66
CA HIS A 121 1.23 13.05 -12.40
C HIS A 121 2.02 14.15 -11.70
N LEU A 122 1.74 15.41 -12.03
CA LEU A 122 2.42 16.57 -11.44
C LEU A 122 2.23 16.63 -9.92
N GLU A 123 1.11 16.11 -9.42
CA GLU A 123 0.79 15.95 -8.01
C GLU A 123 1.78 15.04 -7.26
N ASN A 124 2.42 14.09 -7.95
CA ASN A 124 3.41 13.18 -7.37
C ASN A 124 4.85 13.69 -7.53
N LEU A 125 5.05 14.85 -8.17
CA LEU A 125 6.37 15.30 -8.60
C LEU A 125 7.36 15.42 -7.45
N ASP A 126 6.94 16.01 -6.34
CA ASP A 126 7.81 16.25 -5.18
C ASP A 126 8.33 14.95 -4.55
N GLU A 127 7.54 13.88 -4.62
CA GLU A 127 7.91 12.56 -4.11
C GLU A 127 8.95 11.85 -4.99
N PHE A 128 8.88 12.03 -6.31
CA PHE A 128 9.80 11.37 -7.25
C PHE A 128 11.02 12.21 -7.61
N ARG A 129 10.97 13.53 -7.41
CA ARG A 129 12.05 14.47 -7.77
C ARG A 129 13.44 14.09 -7.25
N PRO A 130 13.62 13.57 -6.01
CA PRO A 130 14.94 13.14 -5.52
C PRO A 130 15.57 11.98 -6.32
N HIS A 131 14.79 11.26 -7.12
CA HIS A 131 15.24 10.09 -7.89
C HIS A 131 15.49 10.40 -9.37
N PHE A 132 15.31 11.66 -9.80
CA PHE A 132 15.59 12.05 -11.19
C PHE A 132 17.08 12.27 -11.42
N SER A 133 17.53 11.98 -12.64
CA SER A 133 18.89 12.22 -13.03
C SER A 133 19.08 13.68 -13.42
N THR A 134 20.06 14.34 -12.83
CA THR A 134 20.47 15.67 -13.24
C THR A 134 21.05 15.60 -14.66
N PRO A 135 20.52 16.36 -15.64
CA PRO A 135 21.04 16.33 -17.00
C PRO A 135 22.46 16.90 -17.06
N PRO A 136 23.47 16.15 -17.54
CA PRO A 136 24.79 16.71 -17.82
C PRO A 136 24.75 17.63 -19.04
N TYR A 137 25.63 18.62 -19.11
CA TYR A 137 25.78 19.51 -20.27
C TYR A 137 27.19 19.37 -20.87
N PRO A 138 27.34 18.92 -22.14
CA PRO A 138 26.29 18.42 -23.04
C PRO A 138 25.74 17.05 -22.60
N LEU A 139 24.57 16.67 -23.11
CA LEU A 139 24.09 15.29 -23.00
C LEU A 139 24.97 14.39 -23.88
N VAL A 140 25.56 13.37 -23.28
CA VAL A 140 26.47 12.45 -23.94
C VAL A 140 25.92 11.02 -23.97
N THR A 141 26.54 10.17 -24.79
CA THR A 141 26.17 8.75 -24.89
C THR A 141 26.17 8.06 -23.52
N ASN A 142 25.06 7.43 -23.16
CA ASN A 142 24.89 6.65 -21.94
C ASN A 142 24.56 5.18 -22.25
N LYS A 143 25.04 4.28 -21.38
CA LYS A 143 24.78 2.83 -21.47
C LYS A 143 23.50 2.42 -20.74
N THR A 144 23.18 3.12 -19.66
CA THR A 144 22.00 2.89 -18.83
C THR A 144 20.95 3.95 -19.13
N PRO A 145 19.71 3.58 -19.49
CA PRO A 145 18.62 4.53 -19.64
C PRO A 145 18.41 5.40 -18.40
N GLN A 146 18.09 6.68 -18.60
CA GLN A 146 17.89 7.66 -17.54
C GLN A 146 16.63 8.49 -17.80
N LEU A 147 16.01 9.00 -16.74
CA LEU A 147 14.99 10.05 -16.82
C LEU A 147 15.66 11.39 -16.51
N TYR A 148 15.76 12.25 -17.52
CA TYR A 148 16.30 13.60 -17.37
C TYR A 148 15.17 14.60 -17.20
N TRP A 149 15.26 15.44 -16.17
CA TRP A 149 14.25 16.45 -15.87
C TRP A 149 14.82 17.86 -16.05
N PHE A 150 14.21 18.66 -16.92
CA PHE A 150 14.59 20.04 -17.22
C PHE A 150 13.59 21.01 -16.57
N GLN A 151 14.11 21.77 -15.60
CA GLN A 151 13.37 22.79 -14.87
C GLN A 151 13.57 24.13 -15.60
N GLY A 152 12.49 24.70 -16.14
CA GLY A 152 12.57 25.97 -16.87
C GLY A 152 11.41 26.18 -17.84
N LYS A 153 11.07 27.46 -18.06
CA LYS A 153 10.10 27.86 -19.09
C LYS A 153 10.66 27.67 -20.50
N GLN A 154 11.97 27.87 -20.66
CA GLN A 154 12.69 27.64 -21.91
C GLN A 154 14.08 27.11 -21.56
N THR A 155 14.40 25.93 -22.07
CA THR A 155 15.66 25.23 -21.81
C THR A 155 16.33 24.90 -23.13
N GLU A 156 17.63 25.16 -23.22
CA GLU A 156 18.44 24.82 -24.39
C GLU A 156 19.54 23.85 -23.97
N TRP A 157 19.69 22.75 -24.71
CA TRP A 157 20.63 21.69 -24.37
C TRP A 157 21.32 21.10 -25.60
N GLU A 158 22.61 20.84 -25.48
CA GLU A 158 23.38 20.19 -26.54
C GLU A 158 23.36 18.65 -26.37
N VAL A 159 23.21 17.92 -27.49
CA VAL A 159 23.19 16.45 -27.55
C VAL A 159 24.33 15.95 -28.45
N ASN A 160 25.26 15.21 -27.84
CA ASN A 160 26.42 14.64 -28.50
C ASN A 160 26.49 13.11 -28.32
N GLY A 161 26.13 12.38 -29.37
CA GLY A 161 26.07 10.90 -29.37
C GLY A 161 24.66 10.35 -29.11
N ILE A 162 24.56 9.13 -28.58
CA ILE A 162 23.27 8.41 -28.43
C ILE A 162 22.81 8.44 -26.97
N VAL A 163 21.83 9.27 -26.67
CA VAL A 163 21.22 9.39 -25.34
C VAL A 163 20.03 8.45 -25.23
N GLN A 164 20.11 7.45 -24.37
CA GLN A 164 19.02 6.51 -24.08
C GLN A 164 18.23 6.99 -22.87
N GLY A 165 16.93 7.21 -23.02
CA GLY A 165 16.12 7.64 -21.87
C GLY A 165 14.86 8.41 -22.22
N ILE A 166 14.24 8.97 -21.19
CA ILE A 166 13.12 9.89 -21.31
C ILE A 166 13.59 11.27 -20.88
N LEU A 167 13.42 12.27 -21.74
CA LEU A 167 13.70 13.67 -21.43
C LEU A 167 12.37 14.35 -21.14
N VAL A 168 12.25 14.98 -19.98
CA VAL A 168 11.05 15.71 -19.57
C VAL A 168 11.39 17.17 -19.32
N ALA A 169 10.72 18.09 -20.01
CA ALA A 169 10.86 19.52 -19.78
C ALA A 169 9.54 20.14 -19.34
N GLU A 170 9.60 21.00 -18.32
CA GLU A 170 8.41 21.69 -17.80
C GLU A 170 7.86 22.73 -18.80
N GLY A 171 8.71 23.37 -19.59
CA GLY A 171 8.37 24.36 -20.61
C GLY A 171 8.85 23.98 -22.01
N ASP A 172 9.36 24.96 -22.73
CA ASP A 172 9.97 24.81 -24.05
C ASP A 172 11.35 24.16 -23.93
N LEU A 173 11.69 23.27 -24.86
CA LEU A 173 12.99 22.60 -24.93
C LEU A 173 13.58 22.73 -26.34
N ILE A 174 14.84 23.18 -26.41
CA ILE A 174 15.63 23.25 -27.64
C ILE A 174 16.77 22.25 -27.50
N LEU A 175 16.83 21.25 -28.39
CA LEU A 175 17.93 20.29 -28.46
C LEU A 175 18.79 20.59 -29.69
N ARG A 176 20.06 20.95 -29.47
CA ARG A 176 21.04 21.25 -30.53
C ARG A 176 22.13 20.18 -30.62
N GLY A 177 22.74 20.03 -31.79
CA GLY A 177 23.91 19.17 -31.99
C GLY A 177 23.71 18.15 -33.11
N LYS A 178 24.49 17.06 -33.08
CA LYS A 178 24.42 15.97 -34.08
C LYS A 178 24.07 14.61 -33.46
N GLY A 179 23.60 14.63 -32.22
CA GLY A 179 23.26 13.44 -31.45
C GLY A 179 21.88 12.84 -31.78
N ARG A 180 21.55 11.77 -31.07
CA ARG A 180 20.29 11.05 -31.16
C ARG A 180 19.76 10.73 -29.77
N VAL A 181 18.49 11.04 -29.51
CA VAL A 181 17.76 10.56 -28.34
C VAL A 181 17.02 9.29 -28.72
N SER A 182 17.36 8.17 -28.06
CA SER A 182 16.70 6.88 -28.20
C SER A 182 15.78 6.65 -27.00
N GLY A 183 14.49 6.93 -27.17
CA GLY A 183 13.50 6.89 -26.10
C GLY A 183 12.36 7.88 -26.39
N ALA A 184 12.07 8.79 -25.47
CA ALA A 184 11.01 9.78 -25.65
C ALA A 184 11.39 11.15 -25.08
N VAL A 185 10.85 12.20 -25.67
CA VAL A 185 10.92 13.58 -25.19
C VAL A 185 9.50 14.04 -24.91
N ILE A 186 9.27 14.58 -23.73
CA ILE A 186 7.99 15.09 -23.24
C ILE A 186 8.21 16.53 -22.80
N THR A 187 7.45 17.46 -23.37
CA THR A 187 7.58 18.88 -23.00
C THR A 187 6.23 19.45 -22.55
N GLY A 188 6.25 20.45 -21.68
CA GLY A 188 5.07 21.26 -21.39
C GLY A 188 4.81 22.31 -22.46
N GLY A 189 5.86 22.77 -23.13
CA GLY A 189 5.82 23.76 -24.21
C GLY A 189 6.26 23.18 -25.57
N LYS A 190 6.94 23.98 -26.39
CA LYS A 190 7.44 23.60 -27.72
C LYS A 190 8.73 22.78 -27.64
N LEU A 191 8.91 21.83 -28.56
CA LEU A 191 10.16 21.10 -28.75
C LEU A 191 10.78 21.55 -30.08
N LEU A 192 12.01 22.06 -30.04
CA LEU A 192 12.78 22.41 -31.23
C LEU A 192 14.00 21.50 -31.32
N LEU A 193 14.16 20.84 -32.46
CA LEU A 193 15.28 19.93 -32.73
C LEU A 193 16.17 20.54 -33.82
N GLU A 194 17.41 20.85 -33.47
CA GLU A 194 18.40 21.42 -34.40
C GLU A 194 19.54 20.44 -34.61
N GLY A 195 19.43 19.61 -35.65
CA GLY A 195 20.41 18.57 -35.99
C GLY A 195 20.36 17.32 -35.10
N VAL A 196 19.57 17.34 -34.03
CA VAL A 196 19.32 16.19 -33.14
C VAL A 196 18.15 15.36 -33.68
N THR A 197 18.27 14.04 -33.61
CA THR A 197 17.18 13.12 -33.97
C THR A 197 16.56 12.48 -32.74
N VAL A 198 15.24 12.38 -32.68
CA VAL A 198 14.53 11.67 -31.60
C VAL A 198 13.90 10.41 -32.19
N ALA A 199 14.20 9.26 -31.62
CA ALA A 199 13.68 7.98 -32.05
C ALA A 199 13.03 7.22 -30.89
N TYR A 200 11.81 6.77 -31.13
CA TYR A 200 11.06 5.99 -30.15
C TYR A 200 11.76 4.68 -29.80
N GLY A 201 11.94 4.41 -28.51
CA GLY A 201 12.59 3.19 -28.01
C GLY A 201 11.74 2.46 -26.98
N LYS A 202 10.81 1.59 -27.41
CA LYS A 202 9.91 0.84 -26.52
C LYS A 202 10.65 0.10 -25.39
N LYS A 203 11.70 -0.66 -25.75
CA LYS A 203 12.53 -1.44 -24.81
C LYS A 203 13.28 -0.59 -23.76
N ILE A 204 13.43 0.71 -24.03
CA ILE A 204 14.07 1.68 -23.13
C ILE A 204 13.01 2.31 -22.22
N ILE A 205 11.84 2.64 -22.79
CA ILE A 205 10.78 3.39 -22.12
C ILE A 205 10.03 2.52 -21.11
N GLU A 206 9.63 1.30 -21.46
CA GLU A 206 8.79 0.47 -20.58
C GLU A 206 9.45 0.19 -19.22
N PRO A 207 10.71 -0.27 -19.15
CA PRO A 207 11.38 -0.49 -17.87
C PRO A 207 11.59 0.81 -17.08
N LEU A 208 11.89 1.91 -17.77
CA LEU A 208 12.12 3.20 -17.13
C LEU A 208 10.81 3.75 -16.53
N VAL A 209 9.70 3.67 -17.24
CA VAL A 209 8.37 4.04 -16.74
C VAL A 209 7.99 3.21 -15.51
N GLN A 210 8.26 1.90 -15.54
CA GLN A 210 8.04 1.01 -14.38
C GLN A 210 8.93 1.37 -13.20
N GLN A 211 10.20 1.70 -13.43
CA GLN A 211 11.15 2.10 -12.38
C GLN A 211 10.68 3.35 -11.61
N TYR A 212 10.02 4.30 -12.28
CA TYR A 212 9.44 5.47 -11.63
C TYR A 212 8.00 5.22 -11.13
N SER A 213 7.81 4.05 -10.52
CA SER A 213 6.64 3.70 -9.75
C SER A 213 7.05 2.96 -8.48
N LYS A 214 6.22 3.02 -7.44
CA LYS A 214 6.46 2.34 -6.18
C LYS A 214 5.15 1.92 -5.54
N TRP A 215 5.23 0.84 -4.77
CA TRP A 215 4.15 0.43 -3.90
C TRP A 215 4.25 1.16 -2.57
N GLN A 216 3.11 1.63 -2.08
CA GLN A 216 3.00 2.23 -0.76
C GLN A 216 1.72 1.76 -0.07
N LEU A 217 1.69 1.87 1.24
CA LEU A 217 0.49 1.56 2.03
C LEU A 217 -0.64 2.51 1.64
N ALA A 218 -1.82 1.98 1.32
CA ALA A 218 -2.99 2.81 1.10
C ALA A 218 -3.51 3.38 2.43
N GLU A 219 -4.19 4.52 2.38
CA GLU A 219 -4.81 5.08 3.57
C GLU A 219 -5.93 4.18 4.09
N LYS A 220 -6.03 4.03 5.42
CA LYS A 220 -7.09 3.24 6.09
C LYS A 220 -7.24 1.83 5.51
N SER A 221 -6.10 1.21 5.19
CA SER A 221 -6.00 0.00 4.38
C SER A 221 -6.10 -1.32 5.15
N TRP A 222 -6.21 -1.27 6.48
CA TRP A 222 -6.29 -2.48 7.31
C TRP A 222 -7.67 -3.15 7.20
N SER A 223 -7.67 -4.48 7.07
CA SER A 223 -8.85 -5.34 6.99
C SER A 223 -8.53 -6.73 7.55
N ASP A 224 -9.46 -7.33 8.29
CA ASP A 224 -9.44 -8.73 8.72
C ASP A 224 -10.15 -9.68 7.73
N PHE A 225 -10.74 -9.12 6.66
CA PHE A 225 -11.34 -9.88 5.58
C PHE A 225 -10.39 -10.06 4.39
N LYS A 226 -10.35 -11.28 3.86
CA LYS A 226 -9.77 -11.56 2.55
C LYS A 226 -10.75 -11.08 1.47
N ALA A 227 -10.29 -10.24 0.55
CA ALA A 227 -11.11 -9.88 -0.60
C ALA A 227 -11.37 -11.15 -1.44
N PRO A 228 -12.57 -11.34 -2.00
CA PRO A 228 -12.79 -12.37 -2.99
C PRO A 228 -11.81 -12.14 -4.15
N SER A 229 -11.11 -13.19 -4.56
CA SER A 229 -10.26 -13.14 -5.75
C SER A 229 -11.14 -12.96 -6.98
N GLU A 230 -10.99 -11.84 -7.69
CA GLU A 230 -11.45 -11.74 -9.08
C GLU A 230 -10.59 -12.59 -10.02
#